data_AF-A0A2N4YK47-F1
#
_entry.id   AF-A0A2N4YK47-F1
#
_cell.length_a   1.000
_cell.length_b   1.000
_cell.length_c   1.000
_cell.angle_alpha   90.00
_cell.angle_beta   90.00
_cell.angle_gamma   90.00
#
_symmetry.space_group_name_H-M   'P 1'
#
loop_
_entity.id
_entity.type
_entity.pdbx_description
1 polymer ?
#
loop_
_entity_poly.entity_id
_entity_poly.type
_entity_poly.pdbx_seq_one_letter_code
_entity_poly.pdbx_strand_id
1 'polypeptide(L)'
;MSRAQGARAQMALAFETSYGTPPTGGFTKMPFASTTLGSEQPLLNSELLGYGRDPLAPIKDAVTADGNVVVPIDAAAFGFWLKAAFGAPVTTGAAPGPFTHEFRSGAWSLPSMSIETGMPEVPRYAMYSGCVLDSLSWQMQRSGLLTATASLVAQGEAIASTSAAGSLADLELQRFGHFNGAITRNGQPLGNIISAEITYANNLDRVETIRSDGRIDGADPSIAALTGKIEVRFADQVLVNQAIAGDPCALTFAYVLPSGESFTFTAHAVYLPRPRIEIPGPQGIQATFDWQAARDATLGRMCTATLVNDIEEY
;
A
#
# COMPACT_ATOMS: atom_id res chain seq x y z
N MET A 1 20.99 -9.99 29.08
CA MET A 1 20.67 -9.40 27.77
C MET A 1 19.27 -9.82 27.38
N SER A 2 18.31 -8.89 27.37
CA SER A 2 17.00 -9.13 26.76
C SER A 2 17.22 -9.27 25.24
N ARG A 3 16.55 -10.25 24.63
CA ARG A 3 16.53 -10.43 23.18
C ARG A 3 15.19 -9.87 22.70
N ALA A 4 15.20 -8.97 21.72
CA ALA A 4 13.97 -8.46 21.15
C ALA A 4 13.18 -9.58 20.45
N GLN A 5 11.87 -9.61 20.66
CA GLN A 5 10.94 -10.51 20.00
C GLN A 5 9.98 -9.73 19.10
N GLY A 6 9.84 -10.16 17.84
CA GLY A 6 8.90 -9.54 16.90
C GLY A 6 7.44 -9.56 17.38
N ALA A 7 7.05 -10.53 18.19
CA ALA A 7 5.70 -10.60 18.78
C ALA A 7 5.36 -9.44 19.74
N ARG A 8 6.36 -8.69 20.20
CA ARG A 8 6.19 -7.48 21.03
C ARG A 8 6.53 -6.19 20.28
N ALA A 9 6.83 -6.29 18.99
CA ALA A 9 7.05 -5.12 18.17
C ALA A 9 5.75 -4.31 18.04
N GLN A 10 5.89 -3.00 17.98
CA GLN A 10 4.77 -2.07 17.85
C GLN A 10 5.02 -1.16 16.65
N MET A 11 3.94 -0.75 16.00
CA MET A 11 3.97 0.26 14.95
C MET A 11 2.98 1.36 15.30
N ALA A 12 3.45 2.60 15.24
CA ALA A 12 2.63 3.79 15.43
C ALA A 12 2.67 4.60 14.13
N LEU A 13 1.53 5.13 13.70
CA LEU A 13 1.43 5.96 12.49
C LEU A 13 0.70 7.26 12.82
N ALA A 14 1.24 8.39 12.38
CA ALA A 14 0.56 9.67 12.42
C ALA A 14 0.81 10.43 11.10
N PHE A 15 -0.19 11.17 10.61
CA PHE A 15 0.00 12.06 9.46
C PHE A 15 0.73 13.34 9.87
N GLU A 16 1.62 13.80 9.00
CA GLU A 16 2.41 15.02 9.24
C GLU A 16 1.66 16.26 8.74
N THR A 17 1.81 17.37 9.47
CA THR A 17 1.36 18.69 8.98
C THR A 17 2.38 19.33 8.05
N SER A 18 3.65 18.96 8.19
CA SER A 18 4.77 19.39 7.36
C SER A 18 5.66 18.21 7.05
N TYR A 19 6.02 18.03 5.78
CA TYR A 19 6.84 16.92 5.31
C TYR A 19 8.14 16.79 6.14
N GLY A 20 8.40 15.56 6.61
CA GLY A 20 9.63 15.24 7.34
C GLY A 20 9.63 15.69 8.80
N THR A 21 8.52 16.20 9.32
CA THR A 21 8.40 16.67 10.71
C THR A 21 7.42 15.78 11.49
N PRO A 22 7.93 14.87 12.34
CA PRO A 22 7.06 14.04 13.17
C PRO A 22 6.15 14.87 14.07
N PRO A 23 4.85 14.55 14.15
CA PRO A 23 3.95 15.22 15.06
C PRO A 23 4.26 14.85 16.51
N THR A 24 3.85 15.70 17.44
CA THR A 24 4.02 15.46 18.89
C THR A 24 2.97 14.51 19.47
N GLY A 25 1.99 14.09 18.67
CA GLY A 25 0.86 13.26 19.09
C GLY A 25 -0.03 12.89 17.89
N GLY A 26 -1.19 12.27 18.15
CA GLY A 26 -2.09 11.81 17.08
C GLY A 26 -1.66 10.50 16.42
N PHE A 27 -0.81 9.74 17.09
CA PHE A 27 -0.40 8.42 16.63
C PHE A 27 -1.51 7.38 16.85
N THR A 28 -1.71 6.55 15.84
CA THR A 28 -2.56 5.37 15.88
C THR A 28 -1.69 4.12 15.90
N LYS A 29 -2.03 3.15 16.75
CA LYS A 29 -1.36 1.85 16.76
C LYS A 29 -1.78 1.04 15.53
N MET A 30 -0.84 0.74 14.65
CA MET A 30 -1.12 0.04 13.41
C MET A 30 -0.91 -1.47 13.56
N PRO A 31 -1.88 -2.30 13.14
CA PRO A 31 -1.67 -3.73 12.99
C PRO A 31 -0.79 -3.99 11.75
N PHE A 32 0.24 -4.82 11.90
CA PHE A 32 1.13 -5.19 10.80
C PHE A 32 1.59 -6.65 10.97
N ALA A 33 1.93 -7.29 9.84
CA ALA A 33 2.47 -8.63 9.79
C ALA A 33 4.00 -8.63 9.69
N SER A 34 4.56 -7.68 8.94
CA SER A 34 6.00 -7.48 8.79
C SER A 34 6.31 -6.05 8.33
N THR A 35 7.55 -5.63 8.52
CA THR A 35 8.08 -4.37 7.99
C THR A 35 9.54 -4.55 7.60
N THR A 36 9.95 -3.91 6.52
CA THR A 36 11.36 -3.79 6.10
C THR A 36 11.80 -2.32 6.07
N LEU A 37 11.02 -1.40 6.65
CA LEU A 37 11.40 0.00 6.76
C LEU A 37 12.78 0.11 7.44
N GLY A 38 13.69 0.83 6.81
CA GLY A 38 15.04 1.01 7.30
C GLY A 38 15.75 2.14 6.58
N SER A 39 16.75 2.72 7.24
CA SER A 39 17.73 3.57 6.56
C SER A 39 18.97 2.77 6.16
N GLU A 40 19.47 3.03 4.97
CA GLU A 40 20.72 2.49 4.45
C GLU A 40 21.67 3.62 4.05
N GLN A 41 22.96 3.40 4.28
CA GLN A 41 24.02 4.32 3.88
C GLN A 41 25.20 3.50 3.36
N PRO A 42 25.36 3.40 2.02
CA PRO A 42 26.45 2.62 1.45
C PRO A 42 27.82 3.27 1.69
N LEU A 43 28.86 2.46 1.52
CA LEU A 43 30.25 2.87 1.62
C LEU A 43 30.87 2.92 0.22
N LEU A 44 31.45 4.05 -0.14
CA LEU A 44 32.20 4.26 -1.37
C LEU A 44 33.67 3.92 -1.16
N ASN A 45 34.22 3.11 -2.06
CA ASN A 45 35.64 2.78 -2.05
C ASN A 45 36.48 4.04 -2.30
N SER A 46 37.61 4.15 -1.60
CA SER A 46 38.56 5.23 -1.84
C SER A 46 39.16 5.13 -3.25
N GLU A 47 39.08 6.20 -4.02
CA GLU A 47 39.67 6.31 -5.36
C GLU A 47 41.18 6.64 -5.36
N LEU A 48 41.76 6.96 -4.19
CA LEU A 48 43.14 7.42 -4.08
C LEU A 48 44.17 6.35 -4.46
N LEU A 49 45.03 6.68 -5.43
CA LEU A 49 46.11 5.82 -5.92
C LEU A 49 47.45 6.14 -5.24
N GLY A 50 48.36 5.17 -5.19
CA GLY A 50 49.73 5.35 -4.69
C GLY A 50 49.95 5.02 -3.20
N TYR A 51 48.95 4.50 -2.50
CA TYR A 51 49.02 4.16 -1.08
C TYR A 51 49.32 2.67 -0.78
N GLY A 52 49.69 1.89 -1.78
CA GLY A 52 50.01 0.46 -1.64
C GLY A 52 48.93 -0.46 -2.22
N ARG A 53 48.99 -1.75 -1.84
CA ARG A 53 48.08 -2.80 -2.35
C ARG A 53 46.82 -2.96 -1.52
N ASP A 54 46.82 -2.50 -0.27
CA ASP A 54 45.69 -2.60 0.63
C ASP A 54 44.75 -1.39 0.45
N PRO A 55 43.41 -1.58 0.49
CA PRO A 55 42.45 -0.51 0.27
C PRO A 55 42.45 0.49 1.43
N LEU A 56 42.25 1.76 1.11
CA LEU A 56 42.07 2.81 2.10
C LEU A 56 40.64 2.83 2.67
N ALA A 57 40.47 3.58 3.77
CA ALA A 57 39.18 3.72 4.44
C ALA A 57 38.11 4.25 3.46
N PRO A 58 36.91 3.63 3.42
CA PRO A 58 35.83 4.09 2.57
C PRO A 58 35.19 5.37 3.11
N ILE A 59 34.44 6.06 2.23
CA ILE A 59 33.64 7.24 2.58
C ILE A 59 32.16 6.86 2.56
N LYS A 60 31.34 7.51 3.37
CA LYS A 60 29.89 7.29 3.41
C LYS A 60 29.20 8.00 2.25
N ASP A 61 28.23 7.33 1.64
CA ASP A 61 27.37 7.90 0.60
C ASP A 61 26.12 8.59 1.19
N ALA A 62 25.20 9.02 0.32
CA ALA A 62 23.87 9.51 0.68
C ALA A 62 23.05 8.47 1.47
N VAL A 63 22.14 8.95 2.31
CA VAL A 63 21.25 8.09 3.12
C VAL A 63 19.94 7.90 2.39
N THR A 64 19.53 6.65 2.20
CA THR A 64 18.19 6.31 1.71
C THR A 64 17.37 5.73 2.86
N ALA A 65 16.07 6.03 2.90
CA ALA A 65 15.15 5.42 3.84
C ALA A 65 13.88 5.00 3.11
N ASP A 66 13.60 3.70 3.09
CA ASP A 66 12.43 3.14 2.42
C ASP A 66 12.15 1.72 2.93
N GLY A 67 11.10 1.12 2.40
CA GLY A 67 10.78 -0.28 2.65
C GLY A 67 9.29 -0.56 2.53
N ASN A 68 8.92 -1.79 2.84
CA ASN A 68 7.56 -2.27 2.76
C ASN A 68 6.98 -2.51 4.15
N VAL A 69 5.68 -2.27 4.30
CA VAL A 69 4.88 -2.72 5.44
C VAL A 69 3.78 -3.63 4.95
N VAL A 70 3.69 -4.84 5.51
CA VAL A 70 2.59 -5.77 5.21
C VAL A 70 1.53 -5.63 6.29
N VAL A 71 0.31 -5.27 5.89
CA VAL A 71 -0.81 -4.97 6.79
C VAL A 71 -2.04 -5.82 6.45
N PRO A 72 -2.88 -6.16 7.43
CA PRO A 72 -4.19 -6.75 7.12
C PRO A 72 -5.07 -5.74 6.37
N ILE A 73 -5.94 -6.25 5.50
CA ILE A 73 -7.07 -5.45 5.00
C ILE A 73 -8.22 -5.65 5.98
N ASP A 74 -8.53 -4.61 6.73
CA ASP A 74 -9.52 -4.61 7.80
C ASP A 74 -10.40 -3.36 7.73
N ALA A 75 -11.57 -3.41 8.37
CA ALA A 75 -12.52 -2.30 8.31
C ALA A 75 -12.05 -1.07 9.09
N ALA A 76 -11.12 -1.20 10.04
CA ALA A 76 -10.70 -0.11 10.91
C ALA A 76 -9.38 0.55 10.45
N ALA A 77 -8.27 -0.17 10.47
CA ALA A 77 -6.94 0.38 10.25
C ALA A 77 -6.63 0.67 8.78
N PHE A 78 -7.25 -0.06 7.84
CA PHE A 78 -6.90 0.04 6.43
C PHE A 78 -7.18 1.43 5.83
N GLY A 79 -8.12 2.20 6.40
CA GLY A 79 -8.40 3.57 5.98
C GLY A 79 -7.21 4.52 6.09
N PHE A 80 -6.29 4.32 7.05
CA PHE A 80 -5.05 5.11 7.16
C PHE A 80 -4.13 4.86 5.95
N TRP A 81 -4.02 3.61 5.48
CA TRP A 81 -3.23 3.28 4.30
C TRP A 81 -3.89 3.76 3.00
N LEU A 82 -5.24 3.72 2.94
CA LEU A 82 -5.98 4.31 1.82
C LEU A 82 -5.79 5.83 1.77
N LYS A 83 -5.81 6.52 2.91
CA LYS A 83 -5.50 7.95 2.99
C LYS A 83 -4.09 8.25 2.54
N ALA A 84 -3.11 7.43 2.93
CA ALA A 84 -1.73 7.57 2.46
C ALA A 84 -1.61 7.38 0.93
N ALA A 85 -2.36 6.44 0.35
CA ALA A 85 -2.32 6.14 -1.07
C ALA A 85 -3.05 7.16 -1.96
N PHE A 86 -4.20 7.68 -1.49
CA PHE A 86 -5.13 8.46 -2.32
C PHE A 86 -5.35 9.90 -1.83
N GLY A 87 -4.88 10.25 -0.63
CA GLY A 87 -5.24 11.49 0.06
C GLY A 87 -6.51 11.36 0.91
N ALA A 88 -6.96 12.49 1.48
CA ALA A 88 -8.10 12.51 2.38
C ALA A 88 -9.39 11.99 1.69
N PRO A 89 -10.18 11.13 2.38
CA PRO A 89 -11.44 10.66 1.82
C PRO A 89 -12.50 11.75 1.83
N VAL A 90 -13.51 11.59 0.97
CA VAL A 90 -14.80 12.25 1.17
C VAL A 90 -15.62 11.37 2.11
N THR A 91 -15.79 11.80 3.36
CA THR A 91 -16.58 11.09 4.37
C THR A 91 -18.02 11.58 4.39
N THR A 92 -18.96 10.65 4.46
CA THR A 92 -20.39 10.91 4.71
C THR A 92 -20.89 9.99 5.82
N GLY A 93 -21.99 10.34 6.47
CA GLY A 93 -22.51 9.62 7.64
C GLY A 93 -22.68 10.57 8.83
N ALA A 94 -23.22 10.03 9.93
CA ALA A 94 -23.36 10.76 11.18
C ALA A 94 -23.08 9.81 12.35
N ALA A 95 -22.50 10.35 13.43
CA ALA A 95 -22.20 9.58 14.63
C ALA A 95 -23.46 8.87 15.17
N PRO A 96 -23.36 7.60 15.62
CA PRO A 96 -22.14 6.81 15.83
C PRO A 96 -21.69 5.95 14.63
N GLY A 97 -22.16 6.26 13.41
CA GLY A 97 -21.88 5.48 12.20
C GLY A 97 -23.10 4.66 11.71
N PRO A 98 -22.97 3.98 10.56
CA PRO A 98 -21.75 3.85 9.78
C PRO A 98 -21.39 5.13 9.00
N PHE A 99 -20.09 5.36 8.86
CA PHE A 99 -19.52 6.34 7.95
C PHE A 99 -19.15 5.66 6.64
N THR A 100 -19.21 6.41 5.54
CA THR A 100 -18.76 5.98 4.22
C THR A 100 -17.65 6.91 3.77
N HIS A 101 -16.46 6.34 3.60
CA HIS A 101 -15.25 7.04 3.17
C HIS A 101 -14.94 6.71 1.72
N GLU A 102 -14.96 7.72 0.85
CA GLU A 102 -14.63 7.58 -0.56
C GLU A 102 -13.23 8.15 -0.84
N PHE A 103 -12.28 7.28 -1.14
CA PHE A 103 -10.91 7.61 -1.56
C PHE A 103 -10.81 7.59 -3.08
N ARG A 104 -10.19 8.63 -3.67
CA ARG A 104 -10.16 8.85 -5.12
C ARG A 104 -8.73 8.96 -5.62
N SER A 105 -8.40 8.27 -6.71
CA SER A 105 -7.09 8.46 -7.36
C SER A 105 -6.99 9.77 -8.12
N GLY A 106 -5.75 10.21 -8.35
CA GLY A 106 -5.43 11.41 -9.13
C GLY A 106 -5.17 12.67 -8.29
N ALA A 107 -4.97 12.54 -6.98
CA ALA A 107 -4.51 13.65 -6.15
C ALA A 107 -3.06 14.03 -6.50
N TRP A 108 -2.79 15.33 -6.62
CA TRP A 108 -1.44 15.87 -6.87
C TRP A 108 -0.59 16.01 -5.61
N SER A 109 -1.23 16.05 -4.45
CA SER A 109 -0.57 16.10 -3.15
C SER A 109 -1.00 14.89 -2.36
N LEU A 110 -0.04 14.06 -1.96
CA LEU A 110 -0.26 12.97 -1.03
C LEU A 110 0.17 13.40 0.37
N PRO A 111 -0.49 12.91 1.42
CA PRO A 111 -0.07 13.18 2.78
C PRO A 111 1.23 12.41 3.07
N SER A 112 2.15 13.05 3.77
CA SER A 112 3.25 12.35 4.40
C SER A 112 2.86 11.89 5.80
N MET A 113 3.52 10.84 6.28
CA MET A 113 3.29 10.27 7.58
C MET A 113 4.60 10.01 8.31
N SER A 114 4.50 9.98 9.63
CA SER A 114 5.56 9.53 10.52
C SER A 114 5.19 8.16 11.06
N ILE A 115 6.08 7.19 10.88
CA ILE A 115 5.91 5.82 11.37
C ILE A 115 6.98 5.52 12.41
N GLU A 116 6.56 5.18 13.62
CA GLU A 116 7.46 4.64 14.63
C GLU A 116 7.38 3.12 14.65
N THR A 117 8.53 2.45 14.56
CA THR A 117 8.64 1.02 14.89
C THR A 117 9.38 0.87 16.22
N GLY A 118 8.73 0.20 17.17
CA GLY A 118 9.24 0.02 18.53
C GLY A 118 9.58 -1.43 18.84
N MET A 119 10.74 -1.65 19.46
CA MET A 119 11.12 -2.92 20.10
C MET A 119 11.26 -2.69 21.61
N PRO A 120 10.20 -2.88 22.43
CA PRO A 120 10.23 -2.47 23.84
C PRO A 120 11.30 -3.19 24.69
N GLU A 121 11.67 -4.42 24.32
CA GLU A 121 12.63 -5.24 25.07
C GLU A 121 14.09 -4.82 24.85
N VAL A 122 14.37 -4.13 23.74
CA VAL A 122 15.65 -3.52 23.41
C VAL A 122 15.32 -2.10 22.98
N PRO A 123 15.36 -1.10 23.89
CA PRO A 123 14.72 0.20 23.74
C PRO A 123 15.23 0.91 22.48
N ARG A 124 14.58 0.60 21.36
CA ARG A 124 14.87 1.04 20.00
C ARG A 124 13.52 1.37 19.41
N TYR A 125 13.31 2.67 19.27
CA TYR A 125 12.14 3.27 18.65
C TYR A 125 12.66 4.02 17.43
N ALA A 126 12.50 3.42 16.26
CA ALA A 126 12.91 4.00 14.99
C ALA A 126 11.73 4.78 14.41
N MET A 127 11.86 6.10 14.38
CA MET A 127 10.92 7.03 13.76
C MET A 127 11.34 7.29 12.32
N TYR A 128 10.50 6.88 11.38
CA TYR A 128 10.62 7.20 9.96
C TYR A 128 9.75 8.40 9.67
N SER A 129 10.35 9.53 9.31
CA SER A 129 9.65 10.78 9.00
C SER A 129 9.56 11.01 7.49
N GLY A 130 8.54 11.74 7.05
CA GLY A 130 8.31 12.03 5.64
C GLY A 130 7.99 10.77 4.82
N CYS A 131 7.35 9.77 5.41
CA CYS A 131 6.93 8.58 4.68
C CYS A 131 5.80 8.96 3.70
N VAL A 132 5.99 8.69 2.41
CA VAL A 132 4.96 8.81 1.38
C VAL A 132 4.76 7.42 0.76
N LEU A 133 3.49 7.07 0.49
CA LEU A 133 3.14 5.76 -0.05
C LEU A 133 3.34 5.72 -1.56
N ASP A 134 4.27 4.88 -2.01
CA ASP A 134 4.59 4.68 -3.42
C ASP A 134 3.69 3.66 -4.08
N SER A 135 3.49 2.49 -3.46
CA SER A 135 2.57 1.48 -4.00
C SER A 135 1.78 0.78 -2.91
N LEU A 136 0.55 0.39 -3.26
CA LEU A 136 -0.33 -0.44 -2.45
C LEU A 136 -0.78 -1.64 -3.30
N SER A 137 -0.43 -2.85 -2.86
CA SER A 137 -0.77 -4.07 -3.59
C SER A 137 -1.38 -5.14 -2.70
N TRP A 138 -2.29 -5.95 -3.24
CA TRP A 138 -2.82 -7.13 -2.56
C TRP A 138 -3.34 -8.15 -3.56
N GLN A 139 -3.57 -9.38 -3.07
CA GLN A 139 -4.10 -10.47 -3.86
C GLN A 139 -5.40 -11.01 -3.24
N MET A 140 -6.38 -11.29 -4.07
CA MET A 140 -7.55 -12.11 -3.79
C MET A 140 -7.27 -13.53 -4.26
N GLN A 141 -7.51 -14.51 -3.39
CA GLN A 141 -7.33 -15.93 -3.68
C GLN A 141 -8.31 -16.74 -2.84
N ARG A 142 -8.44 -18.05 -3.10
CA ARG A 142 -9.43 -18.89 -2.41
C ARG A 142 -9.23 -19.01 -0.89
N SER A 143 -7.99 -18.91 -0.41
CA SER A 143 -7.63 -19.17 0.99
C SER A 143 -6.41 -18.37 1.41
N GLY A 144 -6.25 -18.15 2.71
CA GLY A 144 -5.14 -17.37 3.26
C GLY A 144 -5.65 -16.15 4.01
N LEU A 145 -4.71 -15.36 4.53
CA LEU A 145 -5.01 -14.08 5.16
C LEU A 145 -4.94 -12.99 4.10
N LEU A 146 -5.99 -12.17 4.02
CA LEU A 146 -6.01 -11.02 3.15
C LEU A 146 -5.12 -9.91 3.73
N THR A 147 -4.01 -9.64 3.07
CA THR A 147 -3.04 -8.62 3.45
C THR A 147 -2.69 -7.75 2.25
N ALA A 148 -2.42 -6.48 2.51
CA ALA A 148 -1.84 -5.56 1.55
C ALA A 148 -0.37 -5.29 1.87
N THR A 149 0.43 -5.01 0.85
CA THR A 149 1.80 -4.51 0.98
C THR A 149 1.79 -3.04 0.60
N ALA A 150 2.20 -2.18 1.54
CA ALA A 150 2.43 -0.76 1.31
C ALA A 150 3.94 -0.52 1.14
N SER A 151 4.37 -0.08 -0.04
CA SER A 151 5.74 0.37 -0.31
C SER A 151 5.85 1.86 0.01
N LEU A 152 6.86 2.22 0.78
CA LEU A 152 7.02 3.57 1.33
C LEU A 152 8.39 4.13 0.98
N VAL A 153 8.43 5.42 0.70
CA VAL A 153 9.65 6.24 0.63
C VAL A 153 9.64 7.18 1.81
N ALA A 154 10.69 7.19 2.63
CA ALA A 154 10.82 8.06 3.79
C ALA A 154 11.92 9.09 3.57
N GLN A 155 11.81 10.24 4.23
CA GLN A 155 12.86 11.24 4.24
C GLN A 155 14.07 10.78 5.05
N GLY A 156 13.84 10.08 6.15
CA GLY A 156 14.91 9.59 7.00
C GLY A 156 14.44 8.84 8.24
N GLU A 157 15.41 8.32 8.98
CA GLU A 157 15.21 7.60 10.24
C GLU A 157 15.86 8.37 11.40
N ALA A 158 15.17 8.41 12.53
CA ALA A 158 15.72 8.83 13.82
C ALA A 158 15.44 7.75 14.86
N ILE A 159 16.47 7.35 15.62
CA ILE A 159 16.37 6.27 16.61
C ILE A 159 16.43 6.86 18.01
N ALA A 160 15.46 6.49 18.84
CA ALA A 160 15.41 6.86 20.25
C ALA A 160 15.36 5.62 21.16
N SER A 161 15.67 5.83 22.45
CA SER A 161 15.51 4.82 23.51
C SER A 161 14.13 4.85 24.17
N THR A 162 13.28 5.80 23.80
CA THR A 162 11.90 5.95 24.28
C THR A 162 10.98 6.25 23.11
N SER A 163 9.75 5.74 23.16
CA SER A 163 8.72 6.04 22.16
C SER A 163 8.38 7.54 22.16
N ALA A 164 8.36 8.15 20.98
CA ALA A 164 7.80 9.47 20.75
C ALA A 164 6.27 9.42 20.59
N ALA A 165 5.73 8.27 20.14
CA ALA A 165 4.29 8.04 20.01
C ALA A 165 3.57 7.89 21.36
N GLY A 166 4.30 7.54 22.42
CA GLY A 166 3.76 7.38 23.77
C GLY A 166 2.94 6.10 23.93
N SER A 167 1.96 6.11 24.84
CA SER A 167 1.04 4.99 25.04
C SER A 167 -0.10 5.08 24.05
N LEU A 168 -0.30 4.04 23.25
CA LEU A 168 -1.33 3.99 22.22
C LEU A 168 -2.50 3.11 22.64
N ALA A 169 -3.71 3.51 22.26
CA ALA A 169 -4.88 2.66 22.37
C ALA A 169 -4.84 1.56 21.31
N ASP A 170 -5.41 0.40 21.65
CA ASP A 170 -5.60 -0.67 20.67
C ASP A 170 -6.76 -0.31 19.73
N LEU A 171 -6.54 -0.48 18.43
CA LEU A 171 -7.59 -0.43 17.44
C LEU A 171 -8.21 -1.83 17.31
N GLU A 172 -9.52 -1.93 17.45
CA GLU A 172 -10.21 -3.22 17.30
C GLU A 172 -10.14 -3.68 15.85
N LEU A 173 -9.52 -4.84 15.63
CA LEU A 173 -9.22 -5.33 14.29
C LEU A 173 -10.39 -6.12 13.69
N GLN A 174 -11.00 -5.60 12.63
CA GLN A 174 -12.09 -6.24 11.91
C GLN A 174 -11.64 -6.70 10.51
N ARG A 175 -10.95 -7.85 10.43
CA ARG A 175 -10.33 -8.31 9.17
C ARG A 175 -11.38 -8.77 8.15
N PHE A 176 -11.22 -8.30 6.91
CA PHE A 176 -11.89 -8.92 5.78
C PHE A 176 -11.20 -10.25 5.43
N GLY A 177 -11.99 -11.25 5.06
CA GLY A 177 -11.50 -12.53 4.57
C GLY A 177 -11.69 -12.68 3.07
N HIS A 178 -10.89 -13.54 2.42
CA HIS A 178 -11.12 -13.88 1.02
C HIS A 178 -12.51 -14.48 0.74
N PHE A 179 -13.07 -15.20 1.72
CA PHE A 179 -14.42 -15.76 1.64
C PHE A 179 -15.50 -14.69 1.49
N ASN A 180 -15.25 -13.48 1.98
CA ASN A 180 -16.15 -12.34 1.88
C ASN A 180 -16.00 -11.58 0.55
N GLY A 181 -15.10 -12.01 -0.32
CA GLY A 181 -14.73 -11.36 -1.56
C GLY A 181 -15.74 -11.60 -2.68
N ALA A 182 -16.06 -10.54 -3.43
CA ALA A 182 -16.78 -10.62 -4.69
C ALA A 182 -16.06 -9.79 -5.76
N ILE A 183 -16.04 -10.29 -7.00
CA ILE A 183 -15.50 -9.57 -8.14
C ILE A 183 -16.61 -9.41 -9.17
N THR A 184 -16.83 -8.19 -9.60
CA THR A 184 -17.82 -7.89 -10.64
C THR A 184 -17.17 -7.16 -11.81
N ARG A 185 -17.71 -7.40 -13.00
CA ARG A 185 -17.42 -6.67 -14.23
C ARG A 185 -18.67 -5.92 -14.63
N ASN A 186 -18.59 -4.60 -14.78
CA ASN A 186 -19.74 -3.74 -15.13
C ASN A 186 -20.96 -4.01 -14.24
N GLY A 187 -20.72 -4.23 -12.94
CA GLY A 187 -21.75 -4.55 -11.95
C GLY A 187 -22.31 -5.99 -12.00
N GLN A 188 -21.89 -6.81 -12.96
CA GLN A 188 -22.29 -8.23 -13.04
C GLN A 188 -21.24 -9.14 -12.41
N PRO A 189 -21.62 -10.15 -11.61
CA PRO A 189 -20.66 -11.09 -11.03
C PRO A 189 -19.78 -11.75 -12.08
N LEU A 190 -18.47 -11.71 -11.87
CA LEU A 190 -17.51 -12.40 -12.70
C LEU A 190 -17.19 -13.76 -12.03
N GLY A 191 -17.74 -14.83 -12.61
CA GLY A 191 -17.57 -16.19 -12.09
C GLY A 191 -16.22 -16.82 -12.44
N ASN A 192 -15.94 -17.98 -11.84
CA ASN A 192 -14.78 -18.83 -12.16
C ASN A 192 -13.40 -18.17 -11.96
N ILE A 193 -13.30 -17.15 -11.11
CA ILE A 193 -12.02 -16.53 -10.77
C ILE A 193 -11.26 -17.41 -9.78
N ILE A 194 -9.99 -17.64 -10.08
CA ILE A 194 -9.05 -18.40 -9.26
C ILE A 194 -8.29 -17.44 -8.33
N SER A 195 -7.75 -16.37 -8.92
CA SER A 195 -7.02 -15.32 -8.22
C SER A 195 -7.21 -13.98 -8.93
N ALA A 196 -7.07 -12.90 -8.16
CA ALA A 196 -6.94 -11.55 -8.70
C ALA A 196 -5.86 -10.79 -7.93
N GLU A 197 -4.98 -10.10 -8.61
CA GLU A 197 -3.95 -9.24 -8.04
C GLU A 197 -4.28 -7.80 -8.40
N ILE A 198 -4.09 -6.90 -7.45
CA ILE A 198 -4.28 -5.46 -7.63
C ILE A 198 -3.02 -4.75 -7.14
N THR A 199 -2.49 -3.84 -7.96
CA THR A 199 -1.40 -2.94 -7.59
C THR A 199 -1.74 -1.53 -8.03
N TYR A 200 -1.89 -0.63 -7.07
CA TYR A 200 -1.93 0.81 -7.30
C TYR A 200 -0.55 1.40 -6.98
N ALA A 201 0.03 2.15 -7.92
CA ALA A 201 1.32 2.82 -7.75
C ALA A 201 1.17 4.32 -8.02
N ASN A 202 1.66 5.15 -7.11
CA ASN A 202 1.82 6.59 -7.27
C ASN A 202 3.09 6.95 -8.05
N ASN A 203 4.01 6.00 -8.23
CA ASN A 203 5.26 6.16 -8.97
C ASN A 203 6.02 7.39 -8.49
N LEU A 204 6.38 7.42 -7.21
CA LEU A 204 7.01 8.59 -6.60
C LEU A 204 8.37 8.88 -7.25
N ASP A 205 8.60 10.15 -7.55
CA ASP A 205 9.90 10.68 -7.91
C ASP A 205 10.62 11.14 -6.64
N ARG A 206 11.82 10.60 -6.38
CA ARG A 206 12.60 10.97 -5.20
C ARG A 206 13.35 12.27 -5.48
N VAL A 207 13.09 13.28 -4.68
CA VAL A 207 13.71 14.60 -4.84
C VAL A 207 15.07 14.60 -4.13
N GLU A 208 16.12 14.18 -4.83
CA GLU A 208 17.48 14.03 -4.30
C GLU A 208 18.30 15.32 -4.36
N THR A 209 17.83 16.41 -3.75
CA THR A 209 18.60 17.66 -3.68
C THR A 209 19.78 17.56 -2.72
N ILE A 210 20.81 18.37 -2.94
CA ILE A 210 22.00 18.40 -2.07
C ILE A 210 21.61 19.02 -0.73
N ARG A 211 21.60 18.20 0.32
CA ARG A 211 21.37 18.62 1.71
C ARG A 211 22.54 18.22 2.59
N SER A 212 22.79 19.02 3.64
CA SER A 212 23.86 18.75 4.61
C SER A 212 23.63 17.47 5.42
N ASP A 213 22.40 16.97 5.49
CA ASP A 213 22.02 15.74 6.16
C ASP A 213 22.03 14.50 5.25
N GLY A 214 22.29 14.68 3.94
CA GLY A 214 22.35 13.59 2.95
C GLY A 214 21.02 12.87 2.70
N ARG A 215 19.89 13.50 3.05
CA ARG A 215 18.53 12.96 2.90
C ARG A 215 17.87 13.47 1.63
N ILE A 216 16.80 12.80 1.20
CA ILE A 216 15.91 13.31 0.15
C ILE A 216 15.12 14.54 0.65
N ASP A 217 14.75 15.43 -0.25
CA ASP A 217 13.97 16.63 0.05
C ASP A 217 12.47 16.39 0.02
N GLY A 218 12.04 15.35 -0.71
CA GLY A 218 10.65 15.06 -1.03
C GLY A 218 10.50 13.73 -1.78
N ALA A 219 9.26 13.28 -1.87
CA ALA A 219 8.85 12.16 -2.72
C ALA A 219 7.56 12.58 -3.45
N ASP A 220 7.71 13.03 -4.69
CA ASP A 220 6.66 13.70 -5.44
C ASP A 220 5.87 12.69 -6.29
N PRO A 221 4.53 12.66 -6.22
CA PRO A 221 3.73 11.76 -7.05
C PRO A 221 3.90 12.06 -8.55
N SER A 222 4.05 11.00 -9.36
CA SER A 222 4.04 11.12 -10.82
C SER A 222 2.76 10.53 -11.43
N ILE A 223 2.82 10.07 -12.68
CA ILE A 223 1.67 9.42 -13.32
C ILE A 223 1.38 8.11 -12.59
N ALA A 224 0.27 8.08 -11.85
CA ALA A 224 -0.17 6.89 -11.16
C ALA A 224 -0.53 5.76 -12.14
N ALA A 225 -0.28 4.52 -11.72
CA ALA A 225 -0.62 3.30 -12.46
C ALA A 225 -1.52 2.40 -11.61
N LEU A 226 -2.49 1.76 -12.24
CA LEU A 226 -3.28 0.70 -11.63
C LEU A 226 -3.28 -0.50 -12.55
N THR A 227 -2.65 -1.57 -12.09
CA THR A 227 -2.43 -2.79 -12.84
C THR A 227 -2.80 -3.99 -12.00
N GLY A 228 -2.91 -5.13 -12.64
CA GLY A 228 -3.09 -6.38 -11.94
C GLY A 228 -3.21 -7.56 -12.86
N LYS A 229 -3.56 -8.68 -12.26
CA LYS A 229 -3.73 -9.96 -12.94
C LYS A 229 -5.05 -10.57 -12.53
N ILE A 230 -5.81 -11.12 -13.46
CA ILE A 230 -6.95 -11.98 -13.16
C ILE A 230 -6.72 -13.34 -13.79
N GLU A 231 -6.77 -14.38 -12.97
CA GLU A 231 -6.71 -15.76 -13.40
C GLU A 231 -8.11 -16.37 -13.30
N VAL A 232 -8.62 -16.89 -14.42
CA VAL A 232 -9.94 -17.52 -14.48
C VAL A 232 -9.82 -18.96 -14.95
N ARG A 233 -10.71 -19.80 -14.44
CA ARG A 233 -11.03 -21.07 -15.09
C ARG A 233 -11.86 -20.77 -16.33
N PHE A 234 -11.34 -21.12 -17.49
CA PHE A 234 -11.91 -20.75 -18.77
C PHE A 234 -13.25 -21.46 -19.00
N ALA A 235 -14.34 -20.71 -18.86
CA ALA A 235 -15.71 -21.24 -18.98
C ALA A 235 -16.50 -20.60 -20.13
N ASP A 236 -16.14 -19.38 -20.52
CA ASP A 236 -16.80 -18.61 -21.57
C ASP A 236 -15.82 -17.65 -22.28
N GLN A 237 -16.30 -16.97 -23.31
CA GLN A 237 -15.50 -16.00 -24.07
C GLN A 237 -15.73 -14.54 -23.64
N VAL A 238 -16.39 -14.27 -22.51
CA VAL A 238 -16.82 -12.91 -22.12
C VAL A 238 -15.63 -11.96 -21.95
N LEU A 239 -14.54 -12.41 -21.31
CA LEU A 239 -13.32 -11.63 -21.14
C LEU A 239 -12.46 -11.59 -22.42
N VAL A 240 -12.45 -12.68 -23.19
CA VAL A 240 -11.71 -12.75 -24.47
C VAL A 240 -12.31 -11.80 -25.50
N ASN A 241 -13.63 -11.81 -25.64
CA ASN A 241 -14.34 -10.91 -26.56
C ASN A 241 -14.13 -9.45 -26.17
N GLN A 242 -14.08 -9.14 -24.87
CA GLN A 242 -13.73 -7.79 -24.42
C GLN A 242 -12.30 -7.43 -24.79
N ALA A 243 -11.33 -8.31 -24.53
CA ALA A 243 -9.94 -8.08 -24.88
C ALA A 243 -9.74 -7.86 -26.39
N ILE A 244 -10.52 -8.56 -27.24
CA ILE A 244 -10.51 -8.39 -28.70
C ILE A 244 -11.16 -7.06 -29.12
N ALA A 245 -12.28 -6.69 -28.50
CA ALA A 245 -12.97 -5.43 -28.79
C ALA A 245 -12.12 -4.21 -28.40
N GLY A 246 -11.30 -4.34 -27.36
CA GLY A 246 -10.48 -3.24 -26.83
C GLY A 246 -11.27 -2.23 -25.99
N ASP A 247 -12.56 -2.51 -25.72
CA ASP A 247 -13.41 -1.65 -24.90
C ASP A 247 -13.06 -1.79 -23.40
N PRO A 248 -13.04 -0.68 -22.64
CA PRO A 248 -12.83 -0.73 -21.21
C PRO A 248 -14.01 -1.36 -20.47
N CYS A 249 -13.76 -1.91 -19.28
CA CYS A 249 -14.81 -2.28 -18.33
C CYS A 249 -14.49 -1.79 -16.92
N ALA A 250 -15.51 -1.64 -16.10
CA ALA A 250 -15.32 -1.45 -14.67
C ALA A 250 -15.10 -2.80 -14.00
N LEU A 251 -14.02 -2.93 -13.23
CA LEU A 251 -13.80 -4.06 -12.34
C LEU A 251 -13.95 -3.60 -10.90
N THR A 252 -14.76 -4.31 -10.12
CA THR A 252 -14.97 -4.02 -8.70
C THR A 252 -14.61 -5.22 -7.86
N PHE A 253 -13.78 -4.99 -6.86
CA PHE A 253 -13.34 -5.96 -5.85
C PHE A 253 -13.97 -5.54 -4.52
N ALA A 254 -14.90 -6.34 -4.00
CA ALA A 254 -15.68 -6.01 -2.81
C ALA A 254 -15.49 -7.05 -1.71
N TYR A 255 -15.53 -6.60 -0.45
CA TYR A 255 -15.53 -7.42 0.75
C TYR A 255 -16.59 -6.90 1.70
N VAL A 256 -17.37 -7.81 2.29
CA VAL A 256 -18.45 -7.44 3.22
C VAL A 256 -18.43 -8.36 4.43
N LEU A 257 -18.41 -7.78 5.63
CA LEU A 257 -18.56 -8.51 6.89
C LEU A 257 -20.04 -8.71 7.23
N PRO A 258 -20.40 -9.79 7.95
CA PRO A 258 -21.78 -10.02 8.39
C PRO A 258 -22.34 -8.90 9.29
N SER A 259 -21.45 -8.16 9.96
CA SER A 259 -21.77 -7.00 10.81
C SER A 259 -22.10 -5.72 10.03
N GLY A 260 -21.83 -5.68 8.72
CA GLY A 260 -22.24 -4.59 7.82
C GLY A 260 -21.09 -3.72 7.28
N GLU A 261 -19.89 -3.82 7.85
CA GLU A 261 -18.71 -3.14 7.34
C GLU A 261 -18.33 -3.69 5.97
N SER A 262 -17.85 -2.80 5.10
CA SER A 262 -17.50 -3.18 3.73
C SER A 262 -16.34 -2.39 3.18
N PHE A 263 -15.57 -3.05 2.30
CA PHE A 263 -14.53 -2.42 1.52
C PHE A 263 -14.78 -2.73 0.04
N THR A 264 -14.81 -1.70 -0.79
CA THR A 264 -14.99 -1.83 -2.24
C THR A 264 -13.90 -1.05 -2.97
N PHE A 265 -13.15 -1.72 -3.83
CA PHE A 265 -12.19 -1.09 -4.73
C PHE A 265 -12.67 -1.23 -6.17
N THR A 266 -12.95 -0.11 -6.84
CA THR A 266 -13.41 -0.08 -8.22
C THR A 266 -12.34 0.53 -9.12
N ALA A 267 -11.87 -0.23 -10.11
CA ALA A 267 -11.12 0.27 -11.26
C ALA A 267 -12.12 0.61 -12.38
N HIS A 268 -12.19 1.88 -12.79
CA HIS A 268 -13.30 2.39 -13.60
C HIS A 268 -13.20 2.03 -15.08
N ALA A 269 -12.00 2.07 -15.64
CA ALA A 269 -11.75 1.79 -17.06
C ALA A 269 -10.58 0.82 -17.23
N VAL A 270 -10.86 -0.48 -17.15
CA VAL A 270 -9.89 -1.57 -17.26
C VAL A 270 -9.84 -2.13 -18.68
N TYR A 271 -8.63 -2.23 -19.22
CA TYR A 271 -8.31 -2.85 -20.48
C TYR A 271 -7.69 -4.22 -20.24
N LEU A 272 -8.17 -5.20 -21.00
CA LEU A 272 -7.69 -6.58 -20.94
C LEU A 272 -6.83 -6.87 -22.17
N PRO A 273 -5.61 -7.40 -22.01
CA PRO A 273 -4.85 -7.90 -23.14
C PRO A 273 -5.48 -9.19 -23.67
N ARG A 274 -5.23 -9.50 -24.93
CA ARG A 274 -5.63 -10.80 -25.50
C ARG A 274 -4.84 -11.90 -24.77
N PRO A 275 -5.51 -12.84 -24.06
CA PRO A 275 -4.81 -13.88 -23.33
C PRO A 275 -4.30 -14.94 -24.30
N ARG A 276 -3.23 -15.64 -23.91
CA ARG A 276 -2.92 -16.94 -24.50
C ARG A 276 -3.75 -18.00 -23.78
N ILE A 277 -4.57 -18.73 -24.52
CA ILE A 277 -5.37 -19.84 -23.98
C ILE A 277 -4.67 -21.13 -24.39
N GLU A 278 -3.93 -21.72 -23.46
CA GLU A 278 -3.21 -22.97 -23.68
C GLU A 278 -4.04 -24.17 -23.21
N ILE A 279 -3.86 -25.32 -23.85
CA ILE A 279 -4.41 -26.61 -23.40
C ILE A 279 -3.23 -27.43 -22.85
N PRO A 280 -2.90 -27.30 -21.55
CA PRO A 280 -1.67 -27.88 -21.01
C PRO A 280 -1.76 -29.40 -20.79
N GLY A 281 -2.96 -29.98 -20.85
CA GLY A 281 -3.21 -31.38 -20.57
C GLY A 281 -4.70 -31.67 -20.36
N PRO A 282 -5.05 -32.81 -19.72
CA PRO A 282 -6.44 -33.26 -19.57
C PRO A 282 -7.25 -32.50 -18.50
N GLN A 283 -6.64 -31.56 -17.77
CA GLN A 283 -7.30 -30.79 -16.72
C GLN A 283 -8.03 -29.55 -17.27
N GLY A 284 -8.70 -28.80 -16.38
CA GLY A 284 -9.39 -27.57 -16.75
C GLY A 284 -8.44 -26.51 -17.32
N ILE A 285 -8.88 -25.84 -18.37
CA ILE A 285 -8.14 -24.74 -19.01
C ILE A 285 -8.25 -23.49 -18.14
N GLN A 286 -7.15 -22.76 -18.03
CA GLN A 286 -7.08 -21.47 -17.34
C GLN A 286 -6.65 -20.39 -18.31
N ALA A 287 -7.11 -19.16 -18.06
CA ALA A 287 -6.69 -17.98 -18.81
C ALA A 287 -6.26 -16.90 -17.82
N THR A 288 -5.15 -16.24 -18.14
CA THR A 288 -4.60 -15.12 -17.38
C THR A 288 -4.79 -13.84 -18.18
N PHE A 289 -5.25 -12.78 -17.51
CA PHE A 289 -5.39 -11.44 -18.06
C PHE A 289 -4.59 -10.46 -17.19
N ASP A 290 -3.46 -9.98 -17.70
CA ASP A 290 -2.64 -8.94 -17.06
C ASP A 290 -3.20 -7.56 -17.43
N TRP A 291 -4.20 -7.14 -16.67
CA TRP A 291 -5.02 -6.00 -16.98
C TRP A 291 -4.37 -4.68 -16.53
N GLN A 292 -4.77 -3.59 -17.19
CA GLN A 292 -4.33 -2.23 -16.85
C GLN A 292 -5.53 -1.30 -16.84
N ALA A 293 -5.61 -0.40 -15.86
CA ALA A 293 -6.64 0.62 -15.81
C ALA A 293 -6.14 1.96 -16.37
N ALA A 294 -7.07 2.75 -16.88
CA ALA A 294 -6.84 4.13 -17.30
C ALA A 294 -7.75 5.08 -16.53
N ARG A 295 -7.50 6.38 -16.68
CA ARG A 295 -8.43 7.42 -16.22
C ARG A 295 -9.75 7.29 -16.98
N ASP A 296 -10.84 7.15 -16.25
CA ASP A 296 -12.18 7.19 -16.85
C ASP A 296 -12.50 8.62 -17.32
N ALA A 297 -12.97 8.75 -18.56
CA ALA A 297 -13.22 10.05 -19.19
C ALA A 297 -14.41 10.81 -18.57
N THR A 298 -15.36 10.09 -17.95
CA THR A 298 -16.57 10.67 -17.37
C THR A 298 -16.35 11.08 -15.92
N LEU A 299 -15.76 10.18 -15.12
CA LEU A 299 -15.48 10.38 -13.70
C LEU A 299 -14.20 11.17 -13.45
N GLY A 300 -13.31 11.25 -14.44
CA GLY A 300 -12.06 11.99 -14.38
C GLY A 300 -10.98 11.36 -13.48
N ARG A 301 -11.11 10.07 -13.13
CA ARG A 301 -10.22 9.33 -12.22
C ARG A 301 -10.10 7.85 -12.61
N MET A 302 -9.06 7.19 -12.13
CA MET A 302 -8.75 5.81 -12.50
C MET A 302 -9.48 4.78 -11.63
N CYS A 303 -9.61 5.06 -10.34
CA CYS A 303 -10.21 4.17 -9.37
C CYS A 303 -10.85 4.89 -8.19
N THR A 304 -11.62 4.15 -7.41
CA THR A 304 -12.23 4.62 -6.16
C THR A 304 -12.25 3.48 -5.15
N ALA A 305 -11.75 3.77 -3.95
CA ALA A 305 -11.80 2.88 -2.81
C ALA A 305 -12.88 3.40 -1.85
N THR A 306 -13.85 2.58 -1.50
CA THR A 306 -14.93 2.93 -0.57
C THR A 306 -14.82 2.03 0.65
N LEU A 307 -14.68 2.63 1.83
CA LEU A 307 -14.65 1.94 3.11
C LEU A 307 -15.85 2.38 3.95
N VAL A 308 -16.60 1.42 4.48
CA VAL A 308 -17.76 1.66 5.34
C VAL A 308 -17.53 0.99 6.69
N ASN A 309 -17.53 1.78 7.76
CA ASN A 309 -17.23 1.36 9.14
C ASN A 309 -17.78 2.38 10.16
N ASP A 310 -17.35 2.30 11.42
CA ASP A 310 -17.71 3.19 12.52
C ASP A 310 -16.65 4.27 12.85
N ILE A 311 -15.59 4.38 12.06
CA ILE A 311 -14.53 5.38 12.26
C ILE A 311 -14.94 6.70 11.60
N GLU A 312 -14.96 7.79 12.36
CA GLU A 312 -15.39 9.08 11.84
C GLU A 312 -14.36 9.72 10.90
N GLU A 313 -13.07 9.64 11.25
CA GLU A 313 -11.98 10.32 10.54
C GLU A 313 -10.72 9.46 10.41
N TYR A 314 -9.99 9.69 9.32
CA TYR A 314 -8.69 9.11 8.99
C TYR A 314 -7.69 10.22 8.71
#